data_AF-A0A1I5KAC4-F1
#
_entry.id   AF-A0A1I5KAC4-F1
#
_cell.length_a   1.000
_cell.length_b   1.000
_cell.length_c   1.000
_cell.angle_alpha   90.00
_cell.angle_beta   90.00
_cell.angle_gamma   90.00
#
_symmetry.space_group_name_H-M   'P 1'
#
loop_
_entity.id
_entity.type
_entity.pdbx_description
1 polymer ?
#
loop_
_entity_poly.entity_id
_entity_poly.type
_entity_poly.pdbx_seq_one_letter_code
_entity_poly.pdbx_strand_id
1 'polypeptide(L)' 'MRLYSPDGSELMKIDALERDGNRLILKGTAFGAMPISAQLRPEELRGGFRLLSAKLTLFLISMLLRR' A
#
# COMPACT_ATOMS: atom_id res chain seq x y z
N MET A 1 -5.72 -5.93 -2.17
CA MET A 1 -4.46 -5.99 -2.97
C MET A 1 -3.45 -6.86 -2.26
N ARG A 2 -2.50 -7.49 -2.97
CA ARG A 2 -1.46 -8.35 -2.37
C ARG A 2 -0.09 -7.75 -2.63
N LEU A 3 0.74 -7.69 -1.59
CA LEU A 3 2.14 -7.34 -1.67
C LEU A 3 2.94 -8.64 -1.61
N TYR A 4 3.90 -8.76 -2.51
CA TYR A 4 4.82 -9.89 -2.57
C TYR A 4 6.19 -9.46 -2.07
N SER A 5 6.85 -10.37 -1.36
CA SER A 5 8.25 -10.27 -1.00
C SER A 5 9.16 -10.40 -2.23
N PRO A 6 10.44 -10.00 -2.14
CA PRO A 6 11.41 -10.18 -3.23
C PRO A 6 11.59 -11.65 -3.67
N ASP A 7 11.28 -12.59 -2.79
CA ASP A 7 11.30 -14.04 -3.03
C ASP A 7 10.00 -14.58 -3.66
N GLY A 8 9.02 -13.72 -3.93
CA GLY A 8 7.73 -14.08 -4.51
C GLY A 8 6.69 -14.60 -3.51
N SER A 9 7.01 -14.67 -2.21
CA SER A 9 6.04 -15.05 -1.17
C SER A 9 5.02 -13.93 -0.91
N GLU A 10 3.78 -14.29 -0.54
CA GLU A 10 2.74 -13.32 -0.20
C GLU A 10 3.04 -12.69 1.17
N LEU A 11 3.46 -11.42 1.16
CA LEU A 11 3.90 -10.68 2.34
C LEU A 11 2.71 -10.05 3.08
N MET A 12 1.82 -9.40 2.34
CA MET A 12 0.67 -8.73 2.93
C MET A 12 -0.52 -8.71 1.97
N LYS A 13 -1.67 -9.15 2.46
CA LYS A 13 -2.95 -8.98 1.80
C LYS A 13 -3.68 -7.82 2.46
N ILE A 14 -4.13 -6.86 1.67
CA ILE A 14 -4.96 -5.75 2.15
C ILE A 14 -6.39 -6.06 1.76
N ASP A 15 -7.23 -6.23 2.78
CA ASP A 15 -8.60 -6.70 2.71
C ASP A 15 -9.59 -5.53 2.72
N ALA A 16 -9.34 -4.49 3.54
CA ALA A 16 -10.19 -3.31 3.59
C ALA A 16 -9.39 -2.02 3.83
N LEU A 17 -9.89 -0.92 3.27
CA LEU A 17 -9.45 0.43 3.58
C LEU A 17 -10.62 1.20 4.18
N GLU A 18 -10.45 1.67 5.41
CA GLU A 18 -11.42 2.45 6.15
C GLU A 18 -10.87 3.84 6.44
N ARG A 19 -11.75 4.84 6.51
CA ARG A 19 -11.37 6.19 6.90
C ARG A 19 -11.83 6.43 8.34
N ASP A 20 -10.89 6.83 9.18
CA ASP A 20 -11.15 7.25 10.55
C ASP A 20 -10.72 8.71 10.73
N GLY A 21 -11.66 9.63 10.54
CA GLY A 21 -11.43 11.07 10.59
C GLY A 21 -10.39 11.53 9.55
N ASN A 22 -9.20 11.89 10.04
CA ASN A 22 -8.03 12.30 9.25
C ASN A 22 -7.02 11.16 9.01
N ARG A 23 -7.30 9.94 9.47
CA ARG A 23 -6.43 8.77 9.31
C ARG A 23 -7.08 7.79 8.35
N LEU A 24 -6.24 7.09 7.58
CA LEU A 24 -6.66 5.98 6.73
C LEU A 24 -6.24 4.68 7.41
N ILE A 25 -7.20 3.84 7.78
CA ILE A 25 -6.98 2.53 8.38
C ILE A 25 -6.95 1.50 7.25
N LEU A 26 -5.83 0.81 7.11
CA LEU A 26 -5.68 -0.33 6.22
C LEU A 26 -5.78 -1.60 7.05
N LYS A 27 -6.83 -2.38 6.83
CA LYS A 27 -6.98 -3.71 7.42
C LYS A 27 -6.48 -4.73 6.42
N GLY A 28 -5.58 -5.57 6.89
CA GLY A 28 -5.01 -6.62 6.07
C GLY A 28 -4.51 -7.78 6.89
N THR A 29 -4.06 -8.79 6.18
CA THR A 29 -3.44 -9.97 6.74
C THR A 29 -1.98 -9.99 6.30
N ALA A 30 -1.06 -9.82 7.23
CA ALA A 30 0.37 -10.00 6.99
C ALA A 30 0.73 -11.48 7.11
N PHE A 31 1.64 -11.96 6.25
CA PHE A 31 2.13 -13.34 6.23
C PHE A 31 1.00 -14.40 6.24
N GLY A 32 -0.07 -14.15 5.48
CA GLY A 32 -1.16 -15.10 5.27
C GLY A 32 -2.09 -15.37 6.45
N ALA A 33 -1.74 -15.02 7.69
CA ALA A 33 -2.55 -15.36 8.87
C ALA A 33 -2.59 -14.31 10.00
N MET A 34 -1.74 -13.27 10.00
CA MET A 34 -1.73 -12.29 11.08
C MET A 34 -2.53 -11.03 10.71
N PRO A 35 -3.69 -10.78 11.34
CA PRO A 35 -4.45 -9.57 11.07
C PRO A 35 -3.67 -8.37 11.59
N ILE A 36 -3.34 -7.45 10.69
CA ILE A 36 -2.69 -6.18 11.00
C ILE A 36 -3.61 -5.04 10.59
N SER A 37 -3.82 -4.11 11.50
CA SER A 37 -4.46 -2.84 11.22
C SER A 37 -3.37 -1.78 11.16
N ALA A 38 -2.99 -1.38 9.94
CA ALA A 38 -2.04 -0.31 9.72
C ALA A 38 -2.79 1.01 9.63
N GLN A 39 -2.25 2.06 10.26
CA GLN A 39 -2.82 3.40 10.17
C GLN A 39 -1.89 4.32 9.42
N LEU A 40 -2.40 4.93 8.35
CA LEU A 40 -1.69 5.93 7.56
C LEU A 40 -2.16 7.32 8.00
N ARG A 41 -1.20 8.12 8.47
CA ARG A 41 -1.42 9.51 8.88
C ARG A 41 -1.19 10.48 7.71
N PRO A 42 -1.78 11.68 7.71
CA PRO A 42 -1.57 12.67 6.65
C PRO A 42 -0.12 13.08 6.45
N GLU A 43 0.69 13.11 7.52
CA GLU A 43 2.11 13.46 7.41
C GLU A 43 2.88 12.39 6.61
N GLU A 44 2.60 11.12 6.90
CA GLU A 44 3.19 9.97 6.17
C GLU A 44 2.73 9.94 4.71
N LEU A 45 1.47 10.31 4.45
CA LEU A 45 0.96 10.41 3.09
C LEU A 45 1.77 11.43 2.27
N ARG A 46 2.04 12.62 2.84
CA ARG A 46 2.88 13.64 2.19
C ARG A 46 4.32 13.17 2.00
N GLY A 47 4.87 12.43 2.96
CA GLY A 47 6.17 11.77 2.82
C GLY A 47 6.19 10.79 1.64
N GLY A 48 5.17 9.94 1.53
CA GLY A 48 4.99 9.01 0.41
C GLY A 48 4.86 9.72 -0.93
N PHE A 49 4.12 10.83 -1.00
CA PHE A 49 4.03 11.65 -2.21
C PHE A 49 5.38 12.25 -2.64
N ARG A 50 6.28 12.54 -1.71
CA ARG A 50 7.66 12.97 -2.05
C ARG A 50 8.51 11.83 -2.61
N LEU A 51 8.23 10.59 -2.26
CA LEU A 51 8.90 9.42 -2.83
C LEU A 51 8.47 9.16 -4.28
N LEU A 52 7.30 9.66 -4.68
CA LEU A 52 6.81 9.60 -6.06
C LEU A 52 7.57 10.60 -6.95
N SER A 53 8.70 10.15 -7.50
CA SER A 53 9.40 10.88 -8.56
C SER A 53 8.64 10.81 -9.89
N ALA A 54 8.80 11.80 -10.77
CA ALA A 54 8.14 11.83 -12.09
C ALA A 54 8.32 10.51 -12.89
N LYS A 55 9.50 9.89 -12.81
CA LYS A 55 9.79 8.58 -13.41
C LYS A 55 8.97 7.43 -12.79
N LEU A 56 8.82 7.42 -11.46
CA LEU A 56 7.99 6.43 -10.74
C LEU A 56 6.51 6.63 -11.04
N THR A 57 6.04 7.87 -11.15
CA THR A 57 4.66 8.18 -11.54
C THR A 57 4.35 7.69 -12.95
N LEU A 58 5.24 7.95 -13.93
CA LEU A 58 5.12 7.39 -15.27
C LEU A 58 5.16 5.85 -15.27
N PHE A 59 6.01 5.25 -14.44
CA PHE A 59 6.06 3.80 -14.28
C PHE A 59 4.76 3.25 -13.70
N LEU A 60 4.21 3.84 -12.64
CA LEU A 60 2.92 3.45 -12.04
C LEU A 60 1.77 3.56 -13.03
N ILE A 61 1.70 4.64 -13.81
CA ILE A 61 0.73 4.79 -14.90
C ILE A 61 0.93 3.69 -15.94
N SER A 62 2.17 3.40 -16.34
CA SER A 62 2.47 2.33 -17.29
C SER A 62 2.11 0.94 -16.74
N MET A 63 2.26 0.72 -15.43
CA MET A 63 1.97 -0.54 -14.74
C MET A 63 0.46 -0.75 -14.61
N LEU A 64 -0.32 0.32 -14.45
CA LEU A 64 -1.79 0.24 -14.50
C LEU A 64 -2.29 -0.11 -15.92
N LEU A 65 -1.54 0.26 -16.95
CA LEU A 65 -1.86 0.00 -18.36
C LEU A 65 -1.29 -1.32 -18.91
N ARG A 66 -0.28 -1.89 -18.26
CA ARG A 66 0.31 -3.19 -18.61
C ARG A 66 -0.43 -4.27 -17.81
N ARG A 67 -1.18 -5.11 -18.53
CA ARG A 67 -1.85 -6.30 -17.98
C ARG A 67 -0.85 -7.39 -17.64
#